data_AF-A0A2V9K8E9-F1
#
_entry.id   AF-A0A2V9K8E9-F1
#
_cell.length_a   1.000
_cell.length_b   1.000
_cell.length_c   1.000
_cell.angle_alpha   90.00
_cell.angle_beta   90.00
_cell.angle_gamma   90.00
#
_symmetry.space_group_name_H-M   'P 1'
#
loop_
_entity.id
_entity.type
_entity.pdbx_description
1 polymer ?
#
loop_
_entity_poly.entity_id
_entity_poly.type
_entity_poly.pdbx_seq_one_letter_code
_entity_poly.pdbx_strand_id
1 'polypeptide(L)' 'MIKRHIRLRINGQGHECDVPSNKFLLDVLREDLGLTGSKRGCDDSSCGACTVLVNGEP' A
#
# COMPACT_ATOMS: atom_id res chain seq x y z
N MET A 1 7.83 0.25 18.85
CA MET A 1 7.17 -0.45 17.72
C MET A 1 8.25 -0.83 16.71
N ILE A 2 8.32 -2.09 16.27
CA ILE A 2 9.36 -2.56 15.36
C ILE A 2 8.97 -2.16 13.93
N LYS A 3 9.83 -1.39 13.26
CA LYS A 3 9.72 -1.09 11.84
C LYS A 3 10.47 -2.14 11.02
N ARG A 4 9.99 -2.40 9.81
CA ARG A 4 10.64 -3.26 8.82
C ARG A 4 11.00 -2.44 7.59
N HIS A 5 12.23 -2.63 7.15
CA HIS A 5 12.69 -2.15 5.86
C HIS A 5 12.14 -3.06 4.77
N ILE A 6 11.39 -2.50 3.81
CA ILE A 6 10.81 -3.23 2.69
C ILE A 6 11.17 -2.57 1.36
N ARG A 7 11.17 -3.38 0.30
CA ARG A 7 11.35 -2.93 -1.08
C ARG A 7 10.15 -3.34 -1.91
N LEU A 8 9.58 -2.38 -2.62
CA LEU A 8 8.40 -2.54 -3.46
C LEU A 8 8.72 -2.09 -4.89
N ARG A 9 8.12 -2.77 -5.88
CA ARG A 9 8.13 -2.31 -7.27
C ARG A 9 6.71 -1.89 -7.64
N ILE A 10 6.48 -0.59 -7.72
CA ILE A 10 5.15 0.00 -7.92
C ILE A 10 5.17 0.77 -9.22
N ASN A 11 4.23 0.48 -10.13
CA ASN A 11 4.13 1.15 -11.44
C ASN A 11 5.46 1.17 -12.23
N GLY A 12 6.27 0.11 -12.10
CA GLY A 12 7.58 -0.02 -12.74
C GLY A 12 8.74 0.66 -12.01
N GLN A 13 8.49 1.41 -10.94
CA GLN A 13 9.49 2.13 -10.14
C GLN A 13 9.79 1.40 -8.82
N GLY A 14 11.05 1.45 -8.38
CA GLY A 14 11.46 0.89 -7.10
C GLY A 14 11.25 1.86 -5.95
N HIS A 15 10.71 1.38 -4.84
CA HIS A 15 10.51 2.13 -3.61
C HIS A 15 11.08 1.36 -2.43
N GLU A 16 11.79 2.04 -1.54
CA GLU A 16 12.27 1.49 -0.27
C GLU A 16 11.69 2.31 0.88
N CYS A 17 11.15 1.67 1.91
CA CYS A 17 10.57 2.36 3.05
C CYS A 17 10.63 1.52 4.35
N ASP A 18 10.70 2.23 5.48
CA ASP A 18 10.66 1.63 6.82
C ASP A 18 9.26 1.77 7.43
N VAL A 19 8.51 0.67 7.45
CA VAL A 19 7.09 0.66 7.84
C VAL A 19 6.84 -0.20 9.08
N PRO A 20 5.88 0.16 9.95
CA PRO A 20 5.41 -0.75 11.00
C PRO A 20 4.82 -2.03 10.38
N SER A 21 5.05 -3.19 11.02
CA SER A 21 4.57 -4.48 10.50
C SER A 21 3.03 -4.62 10.47
N ASN A 22 2.31 -3.72 11.14
CA ASN A 22 0.84 -3.68 11.21
C ASN A 22 0.22 -2.55 10.38
N LYS A 23 1.01 -1.81 9.58
CA LYS A 23 0.49 -0.76 8.69
C LYS A 23 -0.10 -1.39 7.43
N PHE A 24 -1.28 -0.97 6.99
CA PHE A 24 -1.89 -1.49 5.77
C PHE A 24 -1.14 -1.02 4.52
N LEU A 25 -1.11 -1.86 3.47
CA LEU A 25 -0.52 -1.49 2.18
C LEU A 25 -1.16 -0.21 1.61
N LEU A 26 -2.47 -0.04 1.76
CA LEU A 26 -3.17 1.17 1.34
C LEU A 26 -2.57 2.44 1.97
N ASP A 27 -2.25 2.40 3.27
CA ASP A 27 -1.69 3.55 3.98
C ASP A 27 -0.24 3.80 3.54
N VAL A 28 0.54 2.74 3.29
CA VAL A 28 1.89 2.88 2.73
C VAL A 28 1.87 3.57 1.38
N LEU A 29 0.98 3.14 0.48
CA LEU A 29 0.85 3.74 -0.84
C LEU A 29 0.44 5.21 -0.74
N ARG A 30 -0.56 5.54 0.07
CA ARG A 30 -1.16 6.88 0.11
C ARG A 30 -0.37 7.88 0.93
N GLU A 31 0.06 7.50 2.12
CA GLU A 31 0.66 8.41 3.11
C GLU A 31 2.18 8.43 3.00
N ASP A 32 2.81 7.27 2.91
CA ASP A 32 4.28 7.19 2.89
C ASP A 32 4.85 7.47 1.49
N LEU A 33 4.16 7.02 0.43
CA LEU A 33 4.62 7.14 -0.96
C LEU A 33 3.85 8.18 -1.79
N GLY A 34 2.79 8.78 -1.26
CA GLY A 34 2.00 9.81 -1.96
C GLY A 34 1.19 9.32 -3.17
N LEU A 35 1.08 8.00 -3.36
CA LEU A 35 0.34 7.35 -4.44
C LEU A 35 -1.15 7.27 -4.08
N THR A 36 -1.86 8.38 -4.30
CA THR A 36 -3.24 8.55 -3.82
C THR A 36 -4.32 7.96 -4.72
N GLY A 37 -3.97 7.17 -5.73
CA GLY A 37 -4.90 6.57 -6.70
C GLY A 37 -5.91 5.63 -6.05
N SER A 38 -5.43 4.62 -5.32
CA SER A 38 -6.27 3.74 -4.51
C SER A 38 -6.85 4.49 -3.31
N LYS A 39 -8.09 4.19 -2.93
CA LYS A 39 -8.86 4.98 -1.96
C LYS A 39 -9.32 4.15 -0.77
N ARG A 40 -9.44 4.81 0.39
CA ARG A 40 -10.18 4.26 1.53
C ARG A 40 -11.65 4.62 1.36
N GLY A 41 -12.44 3.68 0.85
CA GLY A 41 -13.89 3.84 0.63
C GLY A 41 -14.77 3.13 1.66
N CYS A 42 -14.26 2.07 2.26
CA CYS A 42 -14.89 1.32 3.35
C CYS A 42 -13.79 0.78 4.28
N ASP A 43 -14.17 0.35 5.48
CA ASP A 43 -13.26 -0.33 6.42
C ASP A 43 -13.67 -1.80 6.67
N ASP A 44 -14.58 -2.34 5.85
CA ASP A 44 -15.15 -3.69 5.96
C ASP A 44 -14.92 -4.58 4.72
N SER A 45 -14.05 -4.15 3.81
CA SER A 45 -13.72 -4.85 2.54
C SER A 45 -14.87 -4.98 1.52
N SER A 46 -15.94 -4.19 1.65
CA SER A 46 -17.11 -4.29 0.76
C SER A 46 -16.96 -3.58 -0.60
N CYS A 47 -16.22 -2.47 -0.68
CA CYS A 47 -16.31 -1.56 -1.84
C CYS A 47 -15.25 -1.74 -2.95
N GLY A 48 -14.09 -2.35 -2.65
CA GLY A 48 -12.98 -2.50 -3.61
C GLY A 48 -12.25 -1.21 -4.02
N ALA A 49 -12.56 -0.05 -3.44
CA ALA A 49 -11.93 1.22 -3.81
C ALA A 49 -10.40 1.27 -3.53
N CYS A 50 -9.91 0.37 -2.67
CA CYS A 50 -8.49 0.23 -2.32
C CYS A 50 -7.73 -0.78 -3.18
N THR A 51 -8.39 -1.46 -4.13
CA THR A 51 -7.80 -2.51 -4.96
C THR A 51 -6.59 -2.02 -5.74
N VAL A 52 -5.55 -2.84 -5.76
CA VAL A 52 -4.31 -2.66 -6.52
C VAL A 52 -3.83 -4.02 -7.01
N LEU A 53 -3.08 -4.06 -8.11
CA LEU A 53 -2.51 -5.32 -8.58
C LEU A 53 -1.23 -5.64 -7.79
N VAL A 54 -1.23 -6.77 -7.09
CA VAL A 54 -0.07 -7.36 -6.44
C VAL A 54 0.34 -8.61 -7.22
N ASN A 55 1.48 -8.54 -7.89
CA ASN A 55 1.99 -9.63 -8.73
C ASN A 55 0.99 -10.10 -9.81
N GLY A 56 0.15 -9.19 -10.31
CA GLY A 56 -0.84 -9.47 -11.36
C GLY A 56 -2.25 -9.74 -10.84
N GLU A 57 -2.43 -9.90 -9.52
CA GLU A 57 -3.72 -10.22 -8.89
C GLU A 57 -4.29 -9.02 -8.10
N PRO A 58 -5.62 -8.78 -8.15
CA PRO A 58 -6.27 -7.69 -7.42
C PRO A 58 -6.43 -7.93 -5.91
#